data_AF-A0A1I1ZB71-F1
#
_entry.id   AF-A0A1I1ZB71-F1
#
_cell.length_a   1.000
_cell.length_b   1.000
_cell.length_c   1.000
_cell.angle_alpha   90.00
_cell.angle_beta   90.00
_cell.angle_gamma   90.00
#
_symmetry.space_group_name_H-M   'P 1'
#
loop_
_entity.id
_entity.type
_entity.pdbx_description
1 polymer ?
#
loop_
_entity_poly.entity_id
_entity_poly.type
_entity_poly.pdbx_seq_one_letter_code
_entity_poly.pdbx_strand_id
1 'polypeptide(L)'
;MTSSNRPLNQKTLQRLLIKRFALAVATYLTISVVVLLAYFCDLFRAPGIAVAAVLVATFATQALLLGLFLSGRNLRFNDPSLTEAQVLISLVLTTTLVAMIDYGRGALLVVYPMSMLFGLFQLRTWVFFRCAFLAFVGFVGINLYEHQAGTLRDVSLAVLQTGMLALVLIWLNLFAWYMQQMRQRMRNRRFALKAHQETLRGMMRQLEDMVATDELTGLFNRRHFLRMAAQALESLTPLSQHGLALIDLDHFKSINDRYGHAAGDRVLQAFAGVASACLREGDVIARYGGEEFVLLIPDTDADSFMACCERLRVAFSECEPVNVKVTNLSLSVGMTLVTLYDDLDDALHRADQALYEAKRSGRNRSASTWQLTDAPAATE
;
A
#
# COMPACT_ATOMS: atom_id res chain seq x y z
N MET A 1 -7.39 17.60 1.52
CA MET A 1 -7.62 16.54 0.52
C MET A 1 -8.36 15.39 1.19
N THR A 2 -9.52 15.06 0.62
CA THR A 2 -10.54 14.15 1.13
C THR A 2 -10.00 12.74 1.35
N SER A 3 -10.13 12.22 2.57
CA SER A 3 -9.79 10.83 2.88
C SER A 3 -10.60 9.91 1.96
N SER A 4 -9.90 9.14 1.14
CA SER A 4 -10.42 8.03 0.35
C SER A 4 -11.11 6.99 1.24
N ASN A 5 -12.37 7.26 1.57
CA ASN A 5 -13.33 6.29 2.08
C ASN A 5 -13.99 5.65 0.85
N ARG A 6 -13.21 4.96 0.00
CA ARG A 6 -13.79 4.14 -1.06
C ARG A 6 -14.70 3.12 -0.38
N PRO A 7 -16.01 3.07 -0.70
CA PRO A 7 -16.89 2.07 -0.11
C PRO A 7 -16.31 0.69 -0.41
N LEU A 8 -16.01 -0.07 0.65
CA LEU A 8 -15.53 -1.44 0.51
C LEU A 8 -16.48 -2.18 -0.42
N ASN A 9 -15.97 -2.69 -1.54
CA ASN A 9 -16.73 -3.52 -2.47
C ASN A 9 -17.47 -4.59 -1.65
N GLN A 10 -18.80 -4.70 -1.82
CA GLN A 10 -19.64 -5.61 -1.03
C GLN A 10 -19.11 -7.05 -1.03
N LYS A 11 -18.49 -7.50 -2.13
CA LYS A 11 -17.83 -8.82 -2.20
C LYS A 11 -16.65 -8.96 -1.21
N THR A 12 -15.88 -7.89 -1.02
CA THR A 12 -14.75 -7.85 -0.08
C THR A 12 -15.23 -7.81 1.37
N LEU A 13 -16.27 -7.00 1.64
CA LEU A 13 -16.93 -6.99 2.94
C LEU A 13 -17.49 -8.36 3.30
N GLN A 14 -18.17 -9.02 2.34
CA GLN A 14 -18.74 -10.34 2.56
C GLN A 14 -17.69 -11.42 2.84
N ARG A 15 -16.56 -11.40 2.12
CA ARG A 15 -15.42 -12.30 2.40
C ARG A 15 -14.88 -12.10 3.82
N LEU A 16 -14.80 -10.86 4.29
CA LEU A 16 -14.37 -10.56 5.66
C LEU A 16 -15.36 -11.10 6.70
N LEU A 17 -16.66 -10.93 6.45
CA LEU A 17 -17.73 -11.41 7.33
C LEU A 17 -17.76 -12.94 7.41
N ILE A 18 -17.59 -13.65 6.30
CA ILE A 18 -17.49 -15.12 6.27
C ILE A 18 -16.26 -15.61 7.05
N LYS A 19 -15.10 -14.94 6.91
CA LYS A 19 -13.91 -15.27 7.73
C LYS A 19 -14.16 -15.08 9.23
N ARG A 20 -14.93 -14.06 9.62
CA ARG A 20 -15.32 -13.85 11.02
C ARG A 20 -16.30 -14.93 11.49
N PHE A 21 -17.26 -15.31 10.66
CA PHE A 21 -18.20 -16.39 10.96
C PHE A 21 -17.49 -17.73 11.19
N ALA A 22 -16.40 -18.02 10.47
CA ALA A 22 -15.60 -19.22 10.70
C ALA A 22 -15.04 -19.33 12.15
N LEU A 23 -14.71 -18.20 12.79
CA LEU A 23 -14.29 -18.16 14.18
C LEU A 23 -15.43 -18.52 15.15
N ALA A 24 -16.67 -18.11 14.83
CA ALA A 24 -17.84 -18.53 15.60
C ALA A 24 -18.06 -20.04 15.47
N VAL A 25 -18.02 -20.57 14.25
CA VAL A 25 -18.15 -22.02 14.00
C VAL A 25 -17.10 -22.82 14.77
N ALA A 26 -15.85 -22.35 14.81
CA ALA A 26 -14.79 -22.98 15.61
C ALA A 26 -15.15 -22.99 17.11
N THR A 27 -15.68 -21.89 17.63
CA THR A 27 -16.12 -21.79 19.03
C THR A 27 -17.23 -22.80 19.33
N TYR A 28 -18.26 -22.87 18.48
CA TYR A 28 -19.34 -23.84 18.61
C TYR A 28 -18.85 -25.29 18.52
N LEU A 29 -17.89 -25.58 17.65
CA LEU A 29 -17.28 -26.91 17.56
C LEU A 29 -16.55 -27.27 18.84
N THR A 30 -15.76 -26.36 19.41
CA THR A 30 -15.06 -26.60 20.69
C THR A 30 -16.05 -26.84 21.82
N ILE A 31 -17.15 -26.07 21.88
CA ILE A 31 -18.22 -26.27 22.87
C ILE A 31 -18.85 -27.66 22.69
N SER A 32 -19.17 -28.07 21.46
CA SER A 32 -19.73 -29.39 21.18
C SER A 32 -18.79 -30.53 21.60
N VAL A 33 -17.47 -30.37 21.45
CA VAL A 33 -16.48 -31.34 21.93
C VAL A 33 -16.53 -31.48 23.45
N VAL A 34 -16.57 -30.34 24.18
CA VAL A 34 -16.69 -30.35 25.64
C VAL A 34 -17.99 -31.03 26.09
N VAL A 35 -19.10 -30.79 25.39
CA VAL A 35 -20.39 -31.44 25.67
C VAL A 35 -20.34 -32.94 25.43
N LEU A 36 -19.74 -33.39 24.32
CA LEU A 36 -19.58 -34.81 24.03
C LEU A 36 -18.70 -35.52 25.06
N LEU A 37 -17.61 -34.89 25.50
CA LEU A 37 -16.78 -35.42 26.58
C LEU A 37 -17.59 -35.56 27.87
N ALA A 38 -18.37 -34.53 28.23
CA ALA A 38 -19.23 -34.59 29.41
C ALA A 38 -20.30 -35.69 29.31
N TYR A 39 -20.81 -35.98 28.09
CA TYR A 39 -21.72 -37.08 27.83
C TYR A 39 -21.05 -38.45 28.03
N PHE A 40 -19.86 -38.67 27.48
CA PHE A 40 -19.12 -39.93 27.66
C PHE A 40 -18.62 -40.15 29.09
N CYS A 41 -18.60 -39.12 29.92
CA CYS A 41 -18.32 -39.22 31.36
C CYS A 41 -19.59 -39.39 32.22
N ASP A 42 -20.75 -39.66 31.62
CA ASP A 42 -22.03 -39.87 32.30
C ASP A 42 -22.46 -38.72 33.23
N LEU A 43 -22.13 -37.47 32.87
CA LEU A 43 -22.46 -36.29 33.68
C LEU A 43 -23.91 -35.79 33.47
N PHE A 44 -24.59 -36.26 32.43
CA PHE A 44 -25.94 -35.81 32.07
C PHE A 44 -27.03 -36.64 32.75
N ARG A 45 -28.09 -35.96 33.22
CA ARG A 45 -29.30 -36.59 33.76
C ARG A 45 -30.31 -36.93 32.66
N ALA A 46 -30.26 -36.19 31.56
CA ALA A 46 -31.21 -36.30 30.46
C ALA A 46 -30.91 -37.52 29.57
N PRO A 47 -31.93 -38.11 28.90
CA PRO A 47 -31.69 -39.19 27.94
C PRO A 47 -30.76 -38.71 26.82
N GLY A 48 -29.92 -39.61 26.28
CA GLY A 48 -28.97 -39.25 25.21
C GLY A 48 -29.62 -38.60 23.98
N ILE A 49 -30.90 -38.89 23.71
CA ILE A 49 -31.70 -38.24 22.67
C ILE A 49 -31.84 -36.73 22.92
N ALA A 50 -32.03 -36.30 24.16
CA ALA A 50 -32.16 -34.88 24.51
C ALA A 50 -30.84 -34.13 24.31
N VAL A 51 -29.70 -34.73 24.70
CA VAL A 51 -28.37 -34.17 24.46
C VAL A 51 -28.07 -34.11 22.96
N ALA A 52 -28.39 -35.17 22.21
CA ALA A 52 -28.28 -35.21 20.76
C ALA A 52 -29.14 -34.12 20.09
N ALA A 53 -30.37 -33.89 20.56
CA ALA A 53 -31.24 -32.85 20.04
C ALA A 53 -30.64 -31.44 20.18
N VAL A 54 -29.99 -31.14 21.32
CA VAL A 54 -29.33 -29.85 21.53
C VAL A 54 -28.08 -29.69 20.64
N LEU A 55 -27.31 -30.76 20.45
CA LEU A 55 -26.18 -30.76 19.50
C LEU A 55 -26.66 -30.56 18.06
N VAL A 56 -27.72 -31.26 17.64
CA VAL A 56 -28.33 -31.09 16.31
C VAL A 56 -28.85 -29.67 16.13
N ALA A 57 -29.53 -29.10 17.13
CA ALA A 57 -29.98 -27.70 17.10
C ALA A 57 -28.80 -26.73 16.97
N THR A 58 -27.68 -27.02 17.65
CA THR A 58 -26.44 -26.23 17.54
C THR A 58 -25.92 -26.21 16.11
N PHE A 59 -25.77 -27.37 15.46
CA PHE A 59 -25.31 -27.43 14.07
C PHE A 59 -26.33 -26.85 13.08
N ALA A 60 -27.62 -27.06 13.29
CA ALA A 60 -28.69 -26.52 12.45
C ALA A 60 -28.71 -24.98 12.48
N THR A 61 -28.54 -24.36 13.66
CA THR A 61 -28.44 -22.89 13.76
C THR A 61 -27.21 -22.33 13.03
N GLN A 62 -26.06 -23.01 13.09
CA GLN A 62 -24.88 -22.59 12.33
C GLN A 62 -25.07 -22.75 10.82
N ALA A 63 -25.70 -23.83 10.36
CA ALA A 63 -26.02 -24.03 8.95
C ALA A 63 -26.99 -22.95 8.41
N LEU A 64 -28.00 -22.59 9.21
CA LEU A 64 -28.93 -21.50 8.89
C LEU A 64 -28.21 -20.16 8.75
N LEU A 65 -27.35 -19.82 9.71
CA LEU A 65 -26.55 -18.59 9.68
C LEU A 65 -25.60 -18.59 8.48
N LEU A 66 -24.94 -19.70 8.17
CA LEU A 66 -24.10 -19.83 6.98
C LEU A 66 -24.91 -19.58 5.70
N GLY A 67 -26.14 -20.11 5.60
CA GLY A 67 -27.05 -19.81 4.48
C GLY A 67 -27.37 -18.31 4.35
N LEU A 68 -27.52 -17.59 5.47
CA LEU A 68 -27.71 -16.13 5.48
C LEU A 68 -26.46 -15.37 5.01
N PHE A 69 -25.26 -15.83 5.38
CA PHE A 69 -24.00 -15.27 4.88
C PHE A 69 -23.77 -15.59 3.40
N LEU A 70 -24.03 -16.82 2.95
CA LEU A 70 -23.84 -17.18 1.54
C LEU A 70 -24.84 -16.46 0.62
N SER A 71 -26.08 -16.24 1.09
CA SER A 71 -27.10 -15.48 0.35
C SER A 71 -26.92 -13.96 0.40
N GLY A 72 -25.97 -13.44 1.20
CA GLY A 72 -25.74 -12.00 1.38
C GLY A 72 -26.87 -11.26 2.11
N ARG A 73 -27.89 -11.97 2.62
CA ARG A 73 -29.03 -11.38 3.34
C ARG A 73 -28.62 -10.81 4.69
N ASN A 74 -27.52 -11.31 5.27
CA ASN A 74 -26.91 -10.78 6.49
C ASN A 74 -26.59 -9.27 6.40
N LEU A 75 -26.29 -8.75 5.20
CA LEU A 75 -25.98 -7.33 4.98
C LEU A 75 -27.17 -6.39 5.20
N ARG A 76 -28.40 -6.92 5.27
CA ARG A 76 -29.62 -6.12 5.53
C ARG A 76 -29.83 -5.80 7.01
N PHE A 77 -29.11 -6.46 7.90
CA PHE A 77 -29.25 -6.26 9.34
C PHE A 77 -28.30 -5.16 9.84
N ASN A 78 -28.67 -4.53 10.96
CA ASN A 78 -27.87 -3.48 11.62
C ASN A 78 -26.48 -3.98 12.06
N ASP A 79 -26.37 -5.27 12.42
CA ASP A 79 -25.10 -5.98 12.61
C ASP A 79 -24.93 -7.01 11.49
N PRO A 80 -24.18 -6.69 10.41
CA PRO A 80 -23.96 -7.62 9.30
C PRO A 80 -23.21 -8.89 9.67
N SER A 81 -22.48 -8.88 10.80
CA SER A 81 -21.82 -10.05 11.35
C SER A 81 -22.73 -10.92 12.21
N LEU A 82 -23.95 -10.47 12.51
CA LEU A 82 -24.93 -11.19 13.34
C LEU A 82 -24.30 -11.74 14.63
N THR A 83 -23.32 -11.03 15.19
CA THR A 83 -22.47 -11.50 16.28
C THR A 83 -23.29 -11.59 17.56
N GLU A 84 -24.15 -10.59 17.79
CA GLU A 84 -25.02 -10.56 18.96
C GLU A 84 -25.98 -11.76 18.96
N ALA A 85 -26.63 -12.02 17.82
CA ALA A 85 -27.53 -13.17 17.66
C ALA A 85 -26.79 -14.48 17.89
N GLN A 86 -25.58 -14.63 17.33
CA GLN A 86 -24.73 -15.81 17.55
C GLN A 86 -24.36 -16.01 19.02
N VAL A 87 -23.98 -14.96 19.74
CA VAL A 87 -23.66 -15.07 21.18
C VAL A 87 -24.91 -15.44 21.97
N LEU A 88 -26.05 -14.79 21.72
CA LEU A 88 -27.30 -15.08 22.42
C LEU A 88 -27.78 -16.53 22.19
N ILE A 89 -27.73 -17.02 20.95
CA ILE A 89 -28.04 -18.42 20.63
C ILE A 89 -27.11 -19.36 21.41
N SER A 90 -25.80 -19.06 21.44
CA SER A 90 -24.82 -19.86 22.17
C SER A 90 -25.12 -19.90 23.67
N LEU A 91 -25.48 -18.74 24.25
CA LEU A 91 -25.83 -18.63 25.67
C LEU A 91 -27.09 -19.42 26.02
N VAL A 92 -28.14 -19.35 25.19
CA VAL A 92 -29.36 -20.14 25.39
C VAL A 92 -29.06 -21.62 25.32
N LEU A 93 -28.35 -22.08 24.29
CA LEU A 93 -27.99 -23.49 24.13
C LEU A 93 -27.11 -23.99 25.29
N THR A 94 -26.12 -23.19 25.71
CA THR A 94 -25.26 -23.49 26.86
C THR A 94 -26.05 -23.60 28.15
N THR A 95 -26.99 -22.67 28.38
CA THR A 95 -27.86 -22.67 29.57
C THR A 95 -28.74 -23.94 29.59
N THR A 96 -29.33 -24.29 28.45
CA THR A 96 -30.12 -25.53 28.31
C THR A 96 -29.27 -26.78 28.57
N LEU A 97 -28.04 -26.84 28.05
CA LEU A 97 -27.13 -27.97 28.30
C LEU A 97 -26.74 -28.10 29.77
N VAL A 98 -26.43 -26.98 30.43
CA VAL A 98 -26.08 -26.97 31.86
C VAL A 98 -27.28 -27.41 32.71
N ALA A 99 -28.51 -27.08 32.32
CA ALA A 99 -29.73 -27.54 33.00
C ALA A 99 -29.94 -29.06 32.88
N MET A 100 -29.35 -29.73 31.88
CA MET A 100 -29.46 -31.18 31.68
C MET A 100 -28.42 -31.99 32.47
N ILE A 101 -27.50 -31.35 33.19
CA ILE A 101 -26.38 -31.99 33.90
C ILE A 101 -26.71 -32.26 35.35
N ASP A 102 -26.34 -33.46 35.81
CA ASP A 102 -26.59 -33.97 37.16
C ASP A 102 -25.40 -33.72 38.11
N TYR A 103 -24.16 -33.92 37.64
CA TYR A 103 -22.92 -33.69 38.39
C TYR A 103 -21.90 -32.92 37.57
N GLY A 104 -21.03 -32.14 38.21
CA GLY A 104 -19.91 -31.48 37.51
C GLY A 104 -20.28 -30.22 36.71
N ARG A 105 -21.39 -29.54 37.00
CA ARG A 105 -21.76 -28.25 36.36
C ARG A 105 -20.66 -27.20 36.37
N GLY A 106 -19.86 -27.18 37.43
CA GLY A 106 -18.67 -26.33 37.52
C GLY A 106 -17.71 -26.49 36.34
N ALA A 107 -17.56 -27.72 35.81
CA ALA A 107 -16.69 -27.99 34.66
C ALA A 107 -17.20 -27.34 33.36
N LEU A 108 -18.52 -27.17 33.21
CA LEU A 108 -19.11 -26.50 32.05
C LEU A 108 -19.25 -24.98 32.21
N LEU A 109 -18.93 -24.40 33.36
CA LEU A 109 -18.93 -22.95 33.52
C LEU A 109 -17.94 -22.25 32.56
N VAL A 110 -16.89 -22.95 32.11
CA VAL A 110 -15.95 -22.47 31.09
C VAL A 110 -16.60 -22.25 29.72
N VAL A 111 -17.74 -22.89 29.44
CA VAL A 111 -18.45 -22.75 28.16
C VAL A 111 -19.04 -21.34 28.02
N TYR A 112 -19.56 -20.75 29.10
CA TYR A 112 -20.09 -19.37 29.09
C TYR A 112 -19.08 -18.32 28.60
N PRO A 113 -17.86 -18.19 29.19
CA PRO A 113 -16.87 -17.25 28.69
C PRO A 113 -16.37 -17.63 27.29
N MET A 114 -16.31 -18.92 26.92
CA MET A 114 -15.98 -19.34 25.55
C MET A 114 -16.99 -18.81 24.53
N SER A 115 -18.29 -18.93 24.81
CA SER A 115 -19.36 -18.35 23.98
C SER A 115 -19.25 -16.83 23.85
N MET A 116 -18.78 -16.16 24.90
CA MET A 116 -18.62 -14.71 24.92
C MET A 116 -17.33 -14.22 24.25
N LEU A 117 -16.23 -14.99 24.26
CA LEU A 117 -14.93 -14.61 23.70
C LEU A 117 -15.03 -14.19 22.23
N PHE A 118 -15.90 -14.85 21.45
CA PHE A 118 -16.16 -14.45 20.07
C PHE A 118 -16.73 -13.02 19.94
N GLY A 119 -17.62 -12.63 20.87
CA GLY A 119 -18.22 -11.30 20.93
C GLY A 119 -17.26 -10.18 21.34
N LEU A 120 -16.11 -10.52 21.93
CA LEU A 120 -15.15 -9.58 22.54
C LEU A 120 -14.63 -8.49 21.57
N PHE A 121 -14.44 -8.85 20.30
CA PHE A 121 -13.86 -7.97 19.29
C PHE A 121 -14.90 -7.22 18.46
N GLN A 122 -16.15 -7.65 18.51
CA GLN A 122 -17.18 -7.27 17.54
C GLN A 122 -18.35 -6.54 18.19
N LEU A 123 -18.70 -6.88 19.44
CA LEU A 123 -19.80 -6.26 20.17
C LEU A 123 -19.37 -4.95 20.83
N ARG A 124 -20.32 -4.02 20.94
CA ARG A 124 -20.18 -2.82 21.77
C ARG A 124 -20.16 -3.23 23.25
N THR A 125 -19.45 -2.49 24.11
CA THR A 125 -19.32 -2.81 25.55
C THR A 125 -20.66 -3.06 26.23
N TRP A 126 -21.66 -2.25 25.92
CA TRP A 126 -22.99 -2.37 26.53
C TRP A 126 -23.73 -3.64 26.08
N VAL A 127 -23.59 -4.02 24.81
CA VAL A 127 -24.17 -5.26 24.28
C VAL A 127 -23.48 -6.47 24.91
N PHE A 128 -22.16 -6.42 25.05
CA PHE A 128 -21.36 -7.45 25.71
C PHE A 128 -21.76 -7.64 27.18
N PHE A 129 -21.95 -6.54 27.91
CA PHE A 129 -22.44 -6.55 29.29
C PHE A 129 -23.83 -7.19 29.39
N ARG A 130 -24.75 -6.83 28.50
CA ARG A 130 -26.09 -7.44 28.46
C ARG A 130 -26.02 -8.95 28.22
N CYS A 131 -25.17 -9.42 27.31
CA CYS A 131 -24.96 -10.86 27.09
C CYS A 131 -24.41 -11.55 28.36
N ALA A 132 -23.45 -10.94 29.05
CA ALA A 132 -22.92 -11.47 30.31
C ALA A 132 -24.00 -11.53 31.39
N PHE A 133 -24.81 -10.49 31.51
CA PHE A 133 -25.91 -10.43 32.46
C PHE A 133 -26.95 -11.52 32.19
N LEU A 134 -27.32 -11.74 30.92
CA LEU A 134 -28.22 -12.82 30.52
C LEU A 134 -27.65 -14.21 30.84
N ALA A 135 -26.34 -14.42 30.61
CA ALA A 135 -25.66 -15.66 30.98
C ALA A 135 -25.74 -15.92 32.49
N PHE A 136 -25.48 -14.88 33.30
CA PHE A 136 -25.55 -14.96 34.76
C PHE A 136 -26.97 -15.25 35.25
N VAL A 137 -27.96 -14.49 34.77
CA VAL A 137 -29.37 -14.68 35.14
C VAL A 137 -29.88 -16.05 34.71
N GLY A 138 -29.49 -16.53 33.53
CA GLY A 138 -29.83 -17.88 33.06
C GLY A 138 -29.33 -18.97 34.00
N PHE A 139 -28.06 -18.89 34.42
CA PHE A 139 -27.47 -19.85 35.36
C PHE A 139 -28.09 -19.76 36.76
N VAL A 140 -28.31 -18.55 37.29
CA VAL A 140 -29.00 -18.36 38.58
C VAL A 140 -30.43 -18.89 38.51
N GLY A 141 -31.13 -18.67 37.40
CA GLY A 141 -32.49 -19.15 37.17
C GLY A 141 -32.60 -20.68 37.25
N ILE A 142 -31.62 -21.41 36.69
CA ILE A 142 -31.55 -22.88 36.82
C ILE A 142 -31.45 -23.28 38.31
N ASN A 143 -30.53 -22.67 39.05
CA ASN A 143 -30.34 -23.00 40.47
C ASN A 143 -31.58 -22.69 41.32
N LEU A 144 -32.26 -21.56 41.05
CA LEU A 144 -33.50 -21.20 41.73
C LEU A 144 -34.65 -22.16 41.40
N TYR A 145 -34.80 -22.54 40.13
CA TYR A 145 -35.81 -23.50 39.70
C TYR A 145 -35.62 -24.84 40.41
N GLU A 146 -34.39 -25.34 40.49
CA GLU A 146 -34.10 -26.62 41.16
C GLU A 146 -34.22 -26.55 42.68
N HIS A 147 -33.92 -25.40 43.28
CA HIS A 147 -34.16 -25.18 44.70
C HIS A 147 -35.67 -25.27 44.99
N GLN A 148 -36.50 -24.62 44.18
CA GLN A 148 -37.96 -24.68 44.31
C GLN A 148 -38.52 -26.09 44.01
N ALA A 149 -37.96 -26.79 43.04
CA ALA A 149 -38.36 -28.16 42.70
C ALA A 149 -37.85 -29.21 43.70
N GLY A 150 -37.03 -28.83 44.69
CA GLY A 150 -36.41 -29.76 45.64
C GLY A 150 -35.38 -30.71 45.01
N THR A 151 -34.91 -30.41 43.80
CA THR A 151 -33.93 -31.22 43.06
C THR A 151 -32.50 -30.72 43.23
N LEU A 152 -32.30 -29.54 43.83
CA LEU A 152 -30.98 -29.00 44.11
C LEU A 152 -30.28 -29.80 45.22
N ARG A 153 -29.16 -30.45 44.88
CA ARG A 153 -28.45 -31.36 45.81
C ARG A 153 -27.64 -30.63 46.89
N ASP A 154 -26.87 -29.62 46.50
CA ASP A 154 -25.97 -28.88 47.40
C ASP A 154 -26.05 -27.37 47.14
N VAL A 155 -26.63 -26.66 48.10
CA VAL A 155 -26.79 -25.20 48.06
C VAL A 155 -25.44 -24.49 48.12
N SER A 156 -24.49 -25.00 48.91
CA SER A 156 -23.18 -24.37 49.09
C SER A 156 -22.36 -24.44 47.79
N LEU A 157 -22.40 -25.59 47.12
CA LEU A 157 -21.76 -25.77 45.82
C LEU A 157 -22.40 -24.88 44.75
N ALA A 158 -23.74 -24.74 44.74
CA ALA A 158 -24.45 -23.86 43.81
C ALA A 158 -24.06 -22.38 44.01
N VAL A 159 -24.04 -21.91 45.27
CA VAL A 159 -23.60 -20.54 45.62
C VAL A 159 -22.16 -20.29 45.18
N LEU A 160 -21.25 -21.25 45.42
CA LEU A 160 -19.86 -21.16 44.98
C LEU A 160 -19.74 -21.05 43.45
N GLN A 161 -20.47 -21.90 42.71
CA GLN A 161 -20.49 -21.89 41.24
C GLN A 161 -21.06 -20.58 40.67
N THR A 162 -22.14 -20.06 41.27
CA THR A 162 -22.71 -18.76 40.91
C THR A 162 -21.71 -17.63 41.17
N GLY A 163 -21.03 -17.63 42.31
CA GLY A 163 -19.97 -16.67 42.64
C GLY A 163 -18.79 -16.73 41.66
N MET A 164 -18.35 -17.94 41.31
CA MET A 164 -17.29 -18.16 40.33
C MET A 164 -17.67 -17.62 38.94
N LEU A 165 -18.89 -17.93 38.47
CA LEU A 165 -19.39 -17.40 37.20
C LEU A 165 -19.48 -15.87 37.22
N ALA A 166 -19.98 -15.27 38.30
CA ALA A 166 -20.03 -13.82 38.46
C ALA A 166 -18.63 -13.19 38.34
N LEU A 167 -17.65 -13.73 39.07
CA LEU A 167 -16.27 -13.25 39.02
C LEU A 167 -15.68 -13.36 37.61
N VAL A 168 -15.86 -14.49 36.93
CA VAL A 168 -15.36 -14.70 35.55
C VAL A 168 -16.02 -13.70 34.59
N LEU A 169 -17.33 -13.50 34.68
CA LEU A 169 -18.06 -12.57 33.81
C LEU A 169 -17.67 -11.11 34.09
N ILE A 170 -17.48 -10.72 35.35
CA ILE A 170 -16.96 -9.39 35.71
C ILE A 170 -15.57 -9.19 35.08
N TRP A 171 -14.68 -10.16 35.26
CA TRP A 171 -13.34 -10.09 34.70
C TRP A 171 -13.34 -10.02 33.17
N LEU A 172 -14.21 -10.79 32.52
CA LEU A 172 -14.35 -10.78 31.07
C LEU A 172 -14.89 -9.44 30.54
N ASN A 173 -15.82 -8.79 31.27
CA ASN A 173 -16.30 -7.45 30.94
C ASN A 173 -15.22 -6.37 31.10
N LEU A 174 -14.43 -6.44 32.18
CA LEU A 174 -13.27 -5.54 32.38
C LEU A 174 -12.25 -5.71 31.26
N PHE A 175 -11.96 -6.96 30.89
CA PHE A 175 -11.07 -7.29 29.77
C PHE A 175 -11.61 -6.77 28.44
N ALA A 176 -12.90 -6.95 28.16
CA ALA A 176 -13.56 -6.44 26.96
C ALA A 176 -13.43 -4.92 26.85
N TRP A 177 -13.68 -4.21 27.95
CA TRP A 177 -13.54 -2.75 28.01
C TRP A 177 -12.09 -2.31 27.78
N TYR A 178 -11.11 -2.93 28.44
CA TYR A 178 -9.69 -2.61 28.26
C TYR A 178 -9.24 -2.84 26.82
N MET A 179 -9.62 -3.97 26.23
CA MET A 179 -9.33 -4.29 24.84
C MET A 179 -9.94 -3.29 23.86
N GLN A 180 -11.17 -2.83 24.10
CA GLN A 180 -11.80 -1.79 23.27
C GLN A 180 -11.06 -0.45 23.36
N GLN A 181 -10.67 -0.02 24.57
CA GLN A 181 -9.85 1.19 24.72
C GLN A 181 -8.51 1.08 24.00
N MET A 182 -7.82 -0.05 24.14
CA MET A 182 -6.53 -0.28 23.50
C MET A 182 -6.65 -0.22 21.98
N ARG A 183 -7.70 -0.80 21.40
CA ARG A 183 -7.98 -0.71 19.96
C ARG A 183 -8.18 0.73 19.49
N GLN A 184 -8.91 1.55 20.26
CA GLN A 184 -9.12 2.96 19.93
C GLN A 184 -7.80 3.75 19.95
N ARG A 185 -6.96 3.52 20.96
CA ARG A 185 -5.62 4.15 21.06
C ARG A 185 -4.73 3.78 19.88
N MET A 186 -4.71 2.49 19.50
CA MET A 186 -3.92 2.01 18.36
C MET A 186 -4.39 2.63 17.04
N ARG A 187 -5.70 2.80 16.85
CA ARG A 187 -6.24 3.45 15.66
C ARG A 187 -5.78 4.89 15.53
N ASN A 188 -5.82 5.65 16.62
CA ASN A 188 -5.39 7.05 16.63
C ASN A 188 -3.87 7.18 16.36
N ARG A 189 -3.03 6.31 16.95
CA ARG A 189 -1.59 6.28 16.68
C ARG A 189 -1.27 5.98 15.21
N ARG A 190 -2.00 5.05 14.59
CA ARG A 190 -1.82 4.72 13.16
C ARG A 190 -2.11 5.91 12.25
N PHE A 191 -3.11 6.72 12.57
CA PHE A 191 -3.42 7.92 11.81
C PHE A 191 -2.31 8.99 11.93
N ALA A 192 -1.83 9.24 13.15
CA ALA A 192 -0.72 10.17 13.37
C ALA A 192 0.56 9.76 12.64
N LEU A 193 0.92 8.46 12.68
CA LEU A 193 2.10 7.95 12.01
C LEU A 193 2.03 8.11 10.48
N LYS A 194 0.85 7.86 9.89
CA LYS A 194 0.65 8.05 8.44
C LYS A 194 0.80 9.51 8.03
N ALA A 195 0.21 10.43 8.78
CA ALA A 195 0.35 11.86 8.51
C ALA A 195 1.83 12.30 8.53
N HIS A 196 2.59 11.84 9.52
CA HIS A 196 4.02 12.16 9.62
C HIS A 196 4.84 11.60 8.45
N GLN A 197 4.54 10.37 8.01
CA GLN A 197 5.19 9.78 6.82
C GLN A 197 4.89 10.57 5.54
N GLU A 198 3.67 11.09 5.38
CA GLU A 198 3.31 11.92 4.23
C GLU A 198 4.07 13.25 4.24
N THR A 199 4.20 13.89 5.40
CA THR A 199 5.00 15.12 5.55
C THR A 199 6.47 14.89 5.20
N LEU A 200 7.09 13.84 5.73
CA LEU A 200 8.50 13.52 5.45
C LEU A 200 8.72 13.24 3.95
N ARG A 201 7.82 12.49 3.31
CA ARG A 201 7.90 12.26 1.85
C ARG A 201 7.77 13.56 1.05
N GLY A 202 6.92 14.49 1.50
CA GLY A 202 6.80 15.81 0.89
C GLY A 202 8.10 16.60 0.97
N MET A 203 8.72 16.65 2.15
CA MET A 203 10.01 17.32 2.38
C MET A 203 11.14 16.67 1.58
N MET A 204 11.19 15.34 1.50
CA MET A 204 12.19 14.63 0.69
C MET A 204 12.09 14.99 -0.79
N ARG A 205 10.88 15.09 -1.35
CA ARG A 205 10.70 15.55 -2.74
C ARG A 205 11.19 16.98 -2.94
N GLN A 206 10.91 17.87 -1.99
CA GLN A 206 11.41 19.24 -2.05
C GLN A 206 12.94 19.31 -1.98
N LEU A 207 13.58 18.45 -1.18
CA LEU A 207 15.03 18.32 -1.13
C LEU A 207 15.60 17.77 -2.45
N GLU A 208 14.98 16.75 -3.02
CA GLU A 208 15.34 16.22 -4.34
C GLU A 208 15.20 17.30 -5.43
N ASP A 209 14.20 18.17 -5.34
CA ASP A 209 14.00 19.29 -6.26
C ASP A 209 15.07 20.40 -6.11
N MET A 210 15.78 20.46 -4.99
CA MET A 210 16.88 21.40 -4.77
C MET A 210 18.23 20.88 -5.28
N VAL A 211 18.35 19.59 -5.61
CA VAL A 211 19.57 19.06 -6.24
C VAL A 211 19.53 19.40 -7.73
N ALA A 212 20.30 20.40 -8.14
CA ALA A 212 20.34 20.89 -9.52
C ALA A 212 21.31 20.09 -10.43
N THR A 213 22.30 19.42 -9.84
CA THR A 213 23.42 18.81 -10.56
C THR A 213 23.43 17.29 -10.47
N ASP A 214 24.03 16.63 -11.46
CA ASP A 214 24.35 15.21 -11.45
C ASP A 214 25.64 14.98 -10.65
N GLU A 215 25.61 14.06 -9.68
CA GLU A 215 26.73 13.84 -8.75
C GLU A 215 28.00 13.31 -9.44
N LEU A 216 27.85 12.58 -10.55
CA LEU A 216 28.98 11.97 -11.25
C LEU A 216 29.72 12.97 -12.13
N THR A 217 28.96 13.74 -12.91
CA THR A 217 29.50 14.62 -13.96
C THR A 217 29.65 16.08 -13.51
N GLY A 218 28.94 16.49 -12.46
CA GLY A 218 28.87 17.88 -12.01
C GLY A 218 28.04 18.80 -12.91
N LEU A 219 27.55 18.31 -14.05
CA LEU A 219 26.63 19.04 -14.93
C LEU A 219 25.25 19.16 -14.30
N PHE A 220 24.37 19.98 -14.87
CA PHE A 220 22.97 19.96 -14.46
C PHE A 220 22.35 18.59 -14.70
N ASN A 221 21.39 18.21 -13.86
CA ASN A 221 20.60 17.01 -14.11
C ASN A 221 19.43 17.31 -15.06
N ARG A 222 18.83 16.26 -15.60
CA ARG A 222 17.65 16.35 -16.49
C ARG A 222 16.54 17.26 -15.94
N ARG A 223 16.23 17.18 -14.64
CA ARG A 223 15.13 17.97 -14.05
C ARG A 223 15.45 19.46 -14.05
N HIS A 224 16.68 19.83 -13.69
CA HIS A 224 17.12 21.21 -13.71
C HIS A 224 17.18 21.76 -15.14
N PHE A 225 17.65 20.95 -16.10
CA PHE A 225 17.61 21.31 -17.52
C PHE A 225 16.21 21.65 -18.01
N LEU A 226 15.23 20.78 -17.77
CA LEU A 226 13.85 21.01 -18.24
C LEU A 226 13.27 22.31 -17.69
N ARG A 227 13.58 22.64 -16.43
CA ARG A 227 13.20 23.94 -15.84
C ARG A 227 13.87 25.12 -16.52
N MET A 228 15.18 25.06 -16.75
CA MET A 228 15.92 26.14 -17.42
C MET A 228 15.48 26.31 -18.87
N ALA A 229 15.25 25.20 -19.58
CA ALA A 229 14.76 25.21 -20.94
C ALA A 229 13.37 25.85 -21.02
N ALA A 230 12.43 25.46 -20.15
CA ALA A 230 11.11 26.10 -20.10
C ALA A 230 11.20 27.62 -19.89
N GLN A 231 12.08 28.08 -18.98
CA GLN A 231 12.32 29.50 -18.77
C GLN A 231 12.96 30.20 -19.98
N ALA A 232 13.88 29.54 -20.67
CA ALA A 232 14.48 30.08 -21.89
C ALA A 232 13.45 30.21 -23.02
N LEU A 233 12.55 29.23 -23.17
CA LEU A 233 11.46 29.28 -24.15
C LEU A 233 10.51 30.45 -23.87
N GLU A 234 10.19 30.74 -22.60
CA GLU A 234 9.39 31.91 -22.22
C GLU A 234 10.04 33.25 -22.60
N SER A 235 11.37 33.27 -22.77
CA SER A 235 12.13 34.47 -23.15
C SER A 235 12.26 34.69 -24.67
N LEU A 236 11.78 33.74 -25.49
CA LEU A 236 11.87 33.83 -26.93
C LEU A 236 11.00 34.98 -27.49
N THR A 237 11.56 35.72 -28.44
CA THR A 237 10.89 36.69 -29.29
C THR A 237 10.67 36.11 -30.70
N PRO A 238 9.81 36.72 -31.54
CA PRO A 238 9.57 36.24 -32.91
C PRO A 238 10.82 36.23 -33.81
N LEU A 239 11.89 36.93 -33.44
CA LEU A 239 13.14 37.03 -34.21
C LEU A 239 14.30 36.24 -33.59
N SER A 240 14.11 35.63 -32.43
CA SER A 240 15.13 34.84 -31.74
C SER A 240 14.82 33.34 -31.83
N GLN A 241 15.86 32.53 -31.83
CA GLN A 241 15.76 31.09 -31.75
C GLN A 241 16.86 30.53 -30.86
N HIS A 242 16.63 29.35 -30.29
CA HIS A 242 17.60 28.64 -29.46
C HIS A 242 17.99 27.33 -30.13
N GLY A 243 19.24 26.92 -29.96
CA GLY A 243 19.72 25.63 -30.42
C GLY A 243 19.48 24.57 -29.35
N LEU A 244 18.83 23.46 -29.69
CA LEU A 244 18.63 22.32 -28.81
C LEU A 244 19.28 21.08 -29.43
N ALA A 245 20.10 20.39 -28.66
CA ALA A 245 20.74 19.15 -29.10
C ALA A 245 20.64 18.05 -28.05
N LEU A 246 20.39 16.83 -28.54
CA LEU A 246 20.60 15.59 -27.79
C LEU A 246 21.91 14.95 -28.24
N ILE A 247 22.71 14.55 -27.27
CA ILE A 247 24.06 14.02 -27.46
C ILE A 247 24.10 12.64 -26.80
N ASP A 248 24.68 11.66 -27.49
CA ASP A 248 24.83 10.30 -26.96
C ASP A 248 26.23 9.78 -27.23
N LEU A 249 26.85 9.19 -26.20
CA LEU A 249 28.18 8.61 -26.31
C LEU A 249 28.12 7.26 -27.03
N ASP A 250 28.79 7.18 -28.17
CA ASP A 250 28.72 6.00 -29.03
C ASP A 250 29.36 4.79 -28.35
N HIS A 251 28.67 3.64 -28.44
CA HIS A 251 29.17 2.36 -27.92
C HIS A 251 29.52 2.38 -26.42
N PHE A 252 28.91 3.26 -25.61
CA PHE A 252 29.22 3.38 -24.18
C PHE A 252 29.05 2.07 -23.40
N LYS A 253 28.01 1.30 -23.71
CA LYS A 253 27.85 -0.05 -23.15
C LYS A 253 29.04 -0.97 -23.43
N SER A 254 29.62 -0.93 -24.63
CA SER A 254 30.82 -1.71 -24.98
C SER A 254 32.04 -1.28 -24.15
N ILE A 255 32.16 0.02 -23.84
CA ILE A 255 33.21 0.55 -22.96
C ILE A 255 33.03 -0.04 -21.55
N ASN A 256 31.82 -0.01 -21.01
CA ASN A 256 31.51 -0.61 -19.71
C ASN A 256 31.80 -2.11 -19.68
N ASP A 257 31.37 -2.84 -20.70
CA ASP A 257 31.55 -4.29 -20.79
C ASP A 257 33.04 -4.69 -20.90
N ARG A 258 33.85 -3.85 -21.56
CA ARG A 258 35.28 -4.13 -21.81
C ARG A 258 36.23 -3.63 -20.73
N TYR A 259 35.96 -2.45 -20.18
CA TYR A 259 36.86 -1.75 -19.27
C TYR A 259 36.28 -1.58 -17.86
N GLY A 260 35.04 -2.01 -17.64
CA GLY A 260 34.33 -1.93 -16.36
C GLY A 260 33.62 -0.58 -16.17
N HIS A 261 32.62 -0.58 -15.27
CA HIS A 261 31.80 0.61 -14.99
C HIS A 261 32.61 1.82 -14.52
N ALA A 262 33.67 1.61 -13.73
CA ALA A 262 34.54 2.71 -13.28
C ALA A 262 35.25 3.41 -14.45
N ALA A 263 35.53 2.70 -15.55
CA ALA A 263 36.08 3.31 -16.76
C ALA A 263 35.01 4.10 -17.53
N GLY A 264 33.78 3.60 -17.60
CA GLY A 264 32.64 4.35 -18.16
C GLY A 264 32.37 5.65 -17.40
N ASP A 265 32.42 5.61 -16.07
CA ASP A 265 32.27 6.79 -15.21
C ASP A 265 33.32 7.86 -15.54
N ARG A 266 34.58 7.44 -15.76
CA ARG A 266 35.66 8.34 -16.17
C ARG A 266 35.43 8.94 -17.57
N VAL A 267 34.84 8.18 -18.49
CA VAL A 267 34.47 8.69 -19.82
C VAL A 267 33.36 9.73 -19.73
N LEU A 268 32.35 9.51 -18.89
CA LEU A 268 31.28 10.49 -18.65
C LEU A 268 31.82 11.79 -18.02
N GLN A 269 32.73 11.66 -17.05
CA GLN A 269 33.41 12.80 -16.44
C GLN A 269 34.29 13.56 -17.44
N ALA A 270 35.00 12.84 -18.32
CA ALA A 270 35.81 13.43 -19.37
C ALA A 270 34.94 14.21 -20.37
N PHE A 271 33.82 13.62 -20.80
CA PHE A 271 32.84 14.31 -21.65
C PHE A 271 32.35 15.61 -20.99
N ALA A 272 31.95 15.54 -19.72
CA ALA A 272 31.48 16.71 -18.99
C ALA A 272 32.54 17.83 -18.95
N GLY A 273 33.80 17.49 -18.68
CA GLY A 273 34.91 18.45 -18.72
C GLY A 273 35.13 19.05 -20.11
N VAL A 274 35.11 18.23 -21.16
CA VAL A 274 35.24 18.69 -22.55
C VAL A 274 34.10 19.65 -22.92
N ALA A 275 32.86 19.27 -22.61
CA ALA A 275 31.70 20.06 -22.95
C ALA A 275 31.71 21.40 -22.19
N SER A 276 32.00 21.41 -20.88
CA SER A 276 32.13 22.65 -20.11
C SER A 276 33.23 23.57 -20.63
N ALA A 277 34.31 23.04 -21.22
CA ALA A 277 35.36 23.85 -21.83
C ALA A 277 34.99 24.37 -23.24
N CYS A 278 34.08 23.69 -23.96
CA CYS A 278 33.67 24.07 -25.32
C CYS A 278 32.53 25.11 -25.37
N LEU A 279 31.79 25.23 -24.27
CA LEU A 279 30.57 26.03 -24.16
C LEU A 279 30.86 27.38 -23.48
N ARG A 280 30.10 28.41 -23.84
CA ARG A 280 30.23 29.75 -23.26
C ARG A 280 29.35 29.90 -22.01
N GLU A 281 29.60 30.97 -21.26
CA GLU A 281 28.70 31.38 -20.19
C GLU A 281 27.31 31.67 -20.74
N GLY A 282 26.28 31.05 -20.16
CA GLY A 282 24.89 31.13 -20.62
C GLY A 282 24.40 29.89 -21.39
N ASP A 283 25.30 29.07 -21.95
CA ASP A 283 24.92 27.79 -22.53
C ASP A 283 24.57 26.78 -21.43
N VAL A 284 23.54 25.97 -21.65
CA VAL A 284 23.05 25.01 -20.66
C VAL A 284 23.32 23.59 -21.14
N ILE A 285 24.19 22.88 -20.44
CA ILE A 285 24.39 21.44 -20.65
C ILE A 285 24.00 20.63 -19.43
N ALA A 286 23.35 19.49 -19.66
CA ALA A 286 22.90 18.60 -18.62
C ALA A 286 23.04 17.13 -19.00
N ARG A 287 23.17 16.28 -17.98
CA ARG A 287 23.04 14.84 -18.13
C ARG A 287 21.57 14.47 -18.20
N TYR A 288 21.13 13.98 -19.36
CA TYR A 288 19.73 13.66 -19.66
C TYR A 288 19.39 12.21 -19.29
N GLY A 289 20.33 11.30 -19.50
CA GLY A 289 20.19 9.86 -19.24
C GLY A 289 21.49 9.22 -18.76
N GLY A 290 21.60 7.90 -18.92
CA GLY A 290 22.79 7.15 -18.51
C GLY A 290 24.06 7.63 -19.23
N GLU A 291 24.01 7.63 -20.57
CA GLU A 291 25.07 8.05 -21.50
C GLU A 291 24.64 9.19 -22.43
N GLU A 292 23.49 9.79 -22.11
CA GLU A 292 22.82 10.82 -22.91
C GLU A 292 22.95 12.19 -22.22
N PHE A 293 23.22 13.21 -23.02
CA PHE A 293 23.35 14.60 -22.60
C PHE A 293 22.44 15.47 -23.46
N VAL A 294 22.06 16.61 -22.91
CA VAL A 294 21.25 17.60 -23.61
C VAL A 294 21.90 18.96 -23.50
N LEU A 295 21.90 19.71 -24.60
CA LEU A 295 22.50 21.01 -24.74
C LEU A 295 21.44 21.99 -25.24
N LEU A 296 21.32 23.15 -24.57
CA LEU A 296 20.54 24.28 -25.01
C LEU A 296 21.46 25.51 -25.12
N ILE A 297 21.51 26.10 -26.31
CA ILE A 297 22.26 27.33 -26.58
C ILE A 297 21.27 28.45 -26.86
N PRO A 298 21.17 29.47 -25.98
CA PRO A 298 20.34 30.64 -26.22
C PRO A 298 20.85 31.47 -27.41
N ASP A 299 19.94 32.16 -28.08
CA ASP A 299 20.18 33.11 -29.17
C ASP A 299 21.27 32.67 -30.16
N THR A 300 21.02 31.57 -30.87
CA THR A 300 21.96 31.02 -31.85
C THR A 300 21.26 30.73 -33.18
N ASP A 301 21.93 31.04 -34.28
CA ASP A 301 21.54 30.55 -35.60
C ASP A 301 21.98 29.09 -35.81
N ALA A 302 21.48 28.48 -36.89
CA ALA A 302 21.74 27.08 -37.23
C ALA A 302 23.22 26.81 -37.51
N ASP A 303 23.92 27.71 -38.21
CA ASP A 303 25.31 27.53 -38.62
C ASP A 303 26.24 27.59 -37.41
N SER A 304 26.04 28.59 -36.55
CA SER A 304 26.73 28.75 -35.27
C SER A 304 26.49 27.55 -34.35
N PHE A 305 25.25 27.05 -34.31
CA PHE A 305 24.88 25.90 -33.49
C PHE A 305 25.54 24.61 -33.98
N MET A 306 25.49 24.34 -35.29
CA MET A 306 26.19 23.22 -35.91
C MET A 306 27.69 23.26 -35.65
N ALA A 307 28.32 24.43 -35.81
CA ALA A 307 29.74 24.60 -35.56
C ALA A 307 30.12 24.32 -34.11
N CYS A 308 29.24 24.67 -33.15
CA CYS A 308 29.42 24.34 -31.74
C CYS A 308 29.36 22.83 -31.47
N CYS A 309 28.34 22.15 -32.00
CA CYS A 309 28.17 20.71 -31.86
C CYS A 309 29.31 19.93 -32.51
N GLU A 310 29.78 20.33 -33.69
CA GLU A 310 30.93 19.70 -34.34
C GLU A 310 32.23 19.91 -33.58
N ARG A 311 32.46 21.11 -33.04
CA ARG A 311 33.62 21.38 -32.17
C ARG A 311 33.62 20.47 -30.95
N LEU A 312 32.46 20.31 -30.30
CA LEU A 312 32.29 19.44 -29.13
C LEU A 312 32.53 17.96 -29.51
N ARG A 313 32.02 17.51 -30.66
CA ARG A 313 32.26 16.14 -31.17
C ARG A 313 33.73 15.87 -31.42
N VAL A 314 34.43 16.78 -32.11
CA VAL A 314 35.86 16.64 -32.41
C VAL A 314 36.67 16.64 -31.11
N ALA A 315 36.43 17.61 -30.22
CA ALA A 315 37.13 17.71 -28.95
C ALA A 315 36.96 16.45 -28.07
N PHE A 316 35.76 15.83 -28.07
CA PHE A 316 35.55 14.59 -27.34
C PHE A 316 36.29 13.40 -27.98
N SER A 317 36.37 13.36 -29.32
CA SER A 317 37.10 12.29 -30.02
C SER A 317 38.61 12.33 -29.80
N GLU A 318 39.16 13.50 -29.50
CA GLU A 318 40.57 13.72 -29.16
C GLU A 318 40.85 13.64 -27.65
N CYS A 319 39.82 13.45 -26.83
CA CYS A 319 39.95 13.42 -25.39
C CYS A 319 40.54 12.09 -24.90
N GLU A 320 41.50 12.18 -23.96
CA GLU A 320 42.02 11.03 -23.23
C GLU A 320 41.52 11.05 -21.77
N PRO A 321 40.60 10.15 -21.37
CA PRO A 321 40.13 10.09 -19.99
C PRO A 321 41.28 9.78 -19.03
N VAL A 322 41.34 10.53 -17.92
CA VAL A 322 42.41 10.40 -16.93
C VAL A 322 42.45 8.98 -16.37
N ASN A 323 43.64 8.35 -16.43
CA ASN A 323 43.92 7.00 -15.96
C ASN A 323 43.14 5.87 -16.66
N VAL A 324 42.54 6.12 -17.83
CA VAL A 324 41.88 5.07 -18.62
C VAL A 324 42.25 5.20 -20.09
N LYS A 325 42.92 4.19 -20.66
CA LYS A 325 43.20 4.12 -22.09
C LYS A 325 42.01 3.52 -22.84
N VAL A 326 41.00 4.35 -23.12
CA VAL A 326 39.92 4.00 -24.05
C VAL A 326 40.26 4.56 -25.42
N THR A 327 40.23 3.72 -26.44
CA THR A 327 40.45 4.14 -27.84
C THR A 327 39.13 4.40 -28.54
N ASN A 328 39.13 5.34 -29.48
CA ASN A 328 38.01 5.65 -30.38
C ASN A 328 36.74 6.11 -29.64
N LEU A 329 36.89 7.06 -28.72
CA LEU A 329 35.74 7.75 -28.16
C LEU A 329 35.06 8.56 -29.27
N SER A 330 33.74 8.45 -29.37
CA SER A 330 32.96 9.28 -30.26
C SER A 330 31.57 9.52 -29.69
N LEU A 331 30.89 10.50 -30.25
CA LEU A 331 29.52 10.81 -29.89
C LEU A 331 28.71 11.10 -31.15
N SER A 332 27.41 10.87 -31.04
CA SER A 332 26.42 11.25 -32.03
C SER A 332 25.58 12.40 -31.50
N VAL A 333 25.22 13.35 -32.37
CA VAL A 333 24.43 14.54 -31.99
C VAL A 333 23.20 14.65 -32.87
N GLY A 334 22.03 14.87 -32.27
CA GLY A 334 20.81 15.27 -32.95
C GLY A 334 20.47 16.71 -32.60
N MET A 335 20.36 17.56 -33.61
CA MET A 335 20.20 19.01 -33.45
C MET A 335 18.86 19.50 -33.97
N THR A 336 18.32 20.52 -33.32
CA THR A 336 17.15 21.25 -33.80
C THR A 336 17.18 22.70 -33.32
N LEU A 337 16.31 23.53 -33.89
CA LEU A 337 16.07 24.90 -33.43
C LEU A 337 14.72 24.98 -32.73
N VAL A 338 14.68 25.78 -31.67
CA VAL A 338 13.48 26.07 -30.88
C VAL A 338 13.09 27.53 -31.09
N THR A 339 11.84 27.74 -31.44
CA THR A 339 11.23 29.05 -31.70
C THR A 339 10.09 29.33 -30.71
N LEU A 340 9.57 30.55 -30.70
CA LEU A 340 8.45 30.96 -29.82
C LEU A 340 7.21 30.05 -29.93
N TYR A 341 7.03 29.36 -31.05
CA TYR A 341 5.85 28.54 -31.32
C TYR A 341 6.03 27.06 -30.98
N ASP A 342 7.22 26.67 -30.51
CA ASP A 342 7.54 25.29 -30.16
C ASP A 342 7.16 24.96 -28.71
N ASP A 343 6.69 23.74 -28.50
CA ASP A 343 6.69 23.10 -27.19
C ASP A 343 8.03 22.38 -26.96
N LEU A 344 8.51 22.37 -25.71
CA LEU A 344 9.79 21.77 -25.38
C LEU A 344 9.82 20.26 -25.65
N ASP A 345 8.71 19.54 -25.41
CA ASP A 345 8.65 18.09 -25.64
C ASP A 345 8.73 17.78 -27.14
N ASP A 346 8.06 18.59 -27.99
CA ASP A 346 8.13 18.46 -29.44
C ASP A 346 9.53 18.76 -29.99
N ALA A 347 10.20 19.79 -29.45
CA ALA A 347 11.58 20.11 -29.80
C ALA A 347 12.56 18.98 -29.40
N LEU A 348 12.42 18.42 -28.20
CA LEU A 348 13.21 17.28 -27.76
C LEU A 348 12.98 16.06 -28.66
N HIS A 349 11.74 15.83 -29.09
CA HIS A 349 11.41 14.75 -30.00
C HIS A 349 12.06 14.93 -31.39
N ARG A 350 12.11 16.15 -31.92
CA ARG A 350 12.84 16.45 -33.17
C ARG A 350 14.34 16.20 -33.03
N ALA A 351 14.94 16.63 -31.92
CA ALA A 351 16.34 16.36 -31.63
C ALA A 351 16.63 14.85 -31.52
N ASP A 352 15.73 14.07 -30.93
CA ASP A 352 15.86 12.61 -30.81
C ASP A 352 15.80 11.91 -32.17
N GLN A 353 14.89 12.33 -33.04
CA GLN A 353 14.82 11.84 -34.42
C GLN A 353 16.13 12.10 -35.18
N ALA A 354 16.66 13.33 -35.08
CA ALA A 354 17.96 13.65 -35.66
C ALA A 354 19.09 12.78 -35.07
N LEU A 355 19.09 12.57 -33.75
CA LEU A 355 20.10 11.73 -33.09
C LEU A 355 20.04 10.27 -33.58
N TYR A 356 18.82 9.76 -33.77
CA TYR A 356 18.60 8.43 -34.34
C TYR A 356 19.17 8.32 -35.76
N GLU A 357 18.99 9.33 -36.61
CA GLU A 357 19.57 9.38 -37.95
C GLU A 357 21.10 9.44 -37.93
N ALA A 358 21.69 10.22 -37.02
CA ALA A 358 23.14 10.26 -36.82
C ALA A 358 23.69 8.87 -36.46
N LYS A 359 23.05 8.17 -35.52
CA LYS A 359 23.42 6.80 -35.11
C LYS A 359 23.28 5.80 -36.25
N ARG A 360 22.19 5.85 -37.02
CA ARG A 360 21.95 4.94 -38.16
C ARG A 360 22.92 5.15 -39.31
N SER A 361 23.32 6.40 -39.53
CA SER A 361 24.21 6.75 -40.65
C SER A 361 25.67 6.36 -40.40
N GLY A 362 25.99 5.83 -39.22
CA GLY A 362 27.31 5.28 -38.91
C GLY A 362 27.99 5.92 -37.70
N ARG A 363 27.25 6.64 -36.83
CA ARG A 363 27.75 7.26 -35.59
C ARG A 363 28.84 8.31 -35.84
N ASN A 364 29.43 8.84 -34.77
CA ASN A 364 30.47 9.88 -34.78
C ASN A 364 30.14 11.05 -35.72
N ARG A 365 28.91 11.57 -35.62
CA ARG A 365 28.42 12.63 -36.50
C ARG A 365 27.27 13.40 -35.87
N SER A 366 26.99 14.56 -36.44
CA SER A 366 25.80 15.33 -36.14
C SER A 366 24.76 15.18 -37.26
N ALA A 367 23.49 15.14 -36.91
CA ALA A 367 22.36 15.28 -37.83
C ALA A 367 21.40 16.33 -37.29
N SER A 368 20.53 16.85 -38.15
CA SER A 368 19.65 17.96 -37.79
C SER A 368 18.26 17.83 -38.39
N THR A 369 17.27 18.32 -37.65
CA THR A 369 15.90 18.48 -38.12
C THR A 369 15.52 19.94 -37.97
N TRP A 370 15.79 20.73 -39.01
CA TRP A 370 15.41 22.14 -39.12
C TRP A 370 13.96 22.28 -39.61
N GLN A 371 13.00 21.77 -38.85
CA GLN A 371 11.60 22.15 -39.11
C GLN A 371 11.37 23.52 -38.48
N LEU A 372 11.32 24.56 -39.32
CA LEU A 372 10.58 25.78 -38.99
C LEU A 372 9.11 25.39 -39.11
N THR A 373 8.38 25.33 -38.01
CA THR A 373 6.92 25.20 -38.04
C THR A 373 6.40 26.32 -38.94
N ASP A 374 5.81 25.98 -40.09
CA ASP A 374 5.20 26.96 -40.98
C ASP A 374 4.22 27.79 -40.14
N ALA A 375 4.51 29.08 -39.97
CA ALA A 375 3.57 30.01 -39.40
C ALA A 375 2.26 29.88 -40.19
N PRO A 376 1.07 29.81 -39.54
CA PRO A 376 -0.18 29.79 -40.27
C PRO A 376 -0.22 31.03 -41.15
N ALA A 377 -0.30 30.81 -42.47
CA ALA A 377 -0.43 31.86 -43.46
C ALA A 377 -1.48 32.86 -42.97
N ALA A 378 -1.07 34.10 -42.74
CA ALA A 378 -2.00 35.19 -42.51
C ALA A 378 -2.92 35.24 -43.74
N THR A 379 -4.15 34.80 -43.55
CA THR A 379 -5.23 34.97 -44.52
C THR A 379 -5.51 36.47 -44.62
N GLU A 380 -5.09 37.08 -45.73
CA GLU A 380 -5.64 38.35 -46.22
C GLU A 380 -7.12 38.20 -46.61
#